data_AF-A0A076H5U9-F1
#
_entry.id   AF-A0A076H5U9-F1
#
_cell.length_a   1.000
_cell.length_b   1.000
_cell.length_c   1.000
_cell.angle_alpha   90.00
_cell.angle_beta   90.00
_cell.angle_gamma   90.00
#
_symmetry.space_group_name_H-M   'P 1'
#
loop_
_entity.id
_entity.type
_entity.pdbx_description
1 polymer ?
#
loop_
_entity_poly.entity_id
_entity_poly.type
_entity_poly.pdbx_seq_one_letter_code
_entity_poly.pdbx_strand_id
1 'polypeptide(L)' 'MTFAISVGEDSRQYRQVGDYEDLDEAMEAFNELINRRNWSESDLVVALSDRRSGKRLAQYGLQDFNYEQHGSPELEG' A
#
# COMPACT_ATOMS: atom_id res chain seq x y z
N MET A 1 20.59 2.89 -0.46
CA MET A 1 19.63 3.38 -1.49
C MET A 1 18.34 3.63 -0.73
N THR A 2 17.41 4.46 -1.20
CA THR A 2 16.19 4.72 -0.42
C THR A 2 14.99 4.37 -1.27
N PHE A 3 14.11 3.54 -0.72
CA PHE A 3 12.88 3.06 -1.33
C PHE A 3 11.71 3.71 -0.62
N ALA A 4 10.72 4.19 -1.39
CA ALA A 4 9.54 4.81 -0.84
C ALA A 4 8.31 4.00 -1.20
N ILE A 5 7.43 3.80 -0.21
CA ILE A 5 6.09 3.27 -0.44
C ILE A 5 5.11 4.43 -0.38
N SER A 6 4.15 4.46 -1.29
CA SER A 6 3.12 5.49 -1.34
C SER A 6 1.77 4.93 -1.74
N VAL A 7 0.70 5.61 -1.32
CA VAL A 7 -0.70 5.20 -1.55
C VAL A 7 -1.50 6.37 -2.14
N GLY A 8 -2.42 6.12 -3.07
CA GLY A 8 -3.22 7.18 -3.70
C GLY A 8 -4.38 6.71 -4.59
N GLU A 9 -5.18 7.68 -5.04
CA GLU A 9 -6.37 7.52 -5.89
C GLU A 9 -6.03 7.18 -7.36
N ASP A 10 -5.06 7.89 -7.91
CA ASP A 10 -4.52 7.69 -9.26
C ASP A 10 -3.05 8.06 -9.14
N SER A 11 -2.24 7.53 -10.03
CA SER A 11 -0.79 7.73 -10.22
C SER A 11 -0.22 9.15 -10.05
N ARG A 12 -1.10 10.15 -9.90
CA ARG A 12 -0.87 11.59 -9.80
C ARG A 12 -0.95 12.15 -8.37
N GLN A 13 -1.57 11.46 -7.42
CA GLN A 13 -1.71 11.92 -6.03
C GLN A 13 -1.36 10.81 -5.06
N TYR A 14 -0.06 10.66 -4.80
CA TYR A 14 0.45 9.70 -3.83
C TYR A 14 0.79 10.38 -2.52
N ARG A 15 0.20 9.87 -1.43
CA ARG A 15 0.69 10.12 -0.07
C ARG A 15 1.77 9.11 0.25
N GLN A 16 2.94 9.59 0.63
CA GLN A 16 4.02 8.74 1.10
C GLN A 16 3.66 8.13 2.46
N VAL A 17 3.87 6.81 2.61
CA VAL A 17 3.55 6.07 3.85
C VAL A 17 4.79 5.53 4.55
N GLY A 18 5.91 5.38 3.85
CA GLY A 18 7.17 4.94 4.43
C GLY A 18 8.37 5.17 3.52
N ASP A 19 9.55 5.33 4.12
CA ASP A 19 10.85 5.33 3.47
C ASP A 19 11.69 4.20 4.12
N TYR A 20 12.43 3.48 3.29
CA TYR A 20 13.21 2.30 3.68
C TYR A 20 14.60 2.38 3.04
N GLU A 21 15.65 2.02 3.77
CA GLU A 21 17.02 2.01 3.24
C GLU A 21 17.41 0.68 2.58
N ASP A 22 16.66 -0.37 2.90
CA ASP A 22 16.83 -1.73 2.38
C ASP A 22 15.64 -2.11 1.47
N LEU A 23 15.94 -2.84 0.38
CA LEU A 23 14.91 -3.27 -0.58
C LEU A 23 14.07 -4.40 -0.01
N ASP A 24 14.66 -5.33 0.73
CA ASP A 24 13.95 -6.48 1.29
C ASP A 24 12.94 -6.00 2.34
N GLU A 25 13.34 -5.07 3.21
CA GLU A 25 12.43 -4.43 4.18
C GLU A 25 11.30 -3.66 3.47
N ALA A 26 11.64 -2.91 2.41
CA ALA A 26 10.64 -2.20 1.63
C ALA A 26 9.64 -3.15 0.94
N MET A 27 10.10 -4.32 0.48
CA MET A 27 9.27 -5.34 -0.14
C MET A 27 8.38 -6.05 0.88
N GLU A 28 8.88 -6.34 2.09
CA GLU A 28 8.08 -6.87 3.19
C GLU A 28 6.96 -5.90 3.57
N ALA A 29 7.30 -4.63 3.83
CA ALA A 29 6.32 -3.60 4.16
C ALA A 29 5.31 -3.37 3.02
N PHE A 30 5.75 -3.42 1.76
CA PHE A 30 4.87 -3.33 0.61
C PHE A 30 3.87 -4.51 0.58
N ASN A 31 4.35 -5.74 0.81
CA ASN A 31 3.50 -6.93 0.87
C ASN A 31 2.49 -6.87 2.02
N GLU A 32 2.88 -6.36 3.19
CA GLU A 32 1.95 -6.17 4.30
C GLU A 32 0.84 -5.17 3.95
N LEU A 33 1.20 -4.07 3.29
CA LEU A 33 0.25 -3.03 2.90
C LEU A 33 -0.77 -3.53 1.87
N ILE A 34 -0.35 -4.25 0.82
CA ILE A 34 -1.29 -4.75 -0.20
C ILE A 34 -2.23 -5.83 0.34
N ASN A 35 -1.82 -6.56 1.39
CA ASN A 35 -2.64 -7.56 2.06
C ASN A 35 -3.50 -6.99 3.19
N ARG A 36 -3.30 -5.72 3.55
CA ARG A 36 -4.11 -5.03 4.54
C ARG A 36 -5.56 -4.91 4.06
N ARG A 37 -6.47 -4.95 5.04
CA ARG A 37 -7.91 -4.68 4.91
C ARG A 37 -8.24 -3.28 5.40
N ASN A 38 -9.44 -2.81 5.07
CA ASN A 38 -9.98 -1.53 5.53
C ASN A 38 -9.21 -0.34 4.97
N TRP A 39 -8.81 -0.43 3.70
CA TRP A 39 -8.32 0.74 2.98
C TRP A 39 -9.43 1.79 2.88
N SER A 40 -9.05 3.07 2.80
CA SER A 40 -10.00 4.12 2.43
C SER A 40 -10.46 3.89 1.01
N GLU A 41 -11.73 4.08 0.66
CA GLU A 41 -12.22 3.95 -0.72
C GLU A 41 -11.50 4.89 -1.71
N SER A 42 -10.91 5.97 -1.20
CA SER A 42 -10.03 6.86 -1.97
C SER A 42 -8.64 6.24 -2.25
N ASP A 43 -8.17 5.28 -1.47
CA ASP A 43 -6.89 4.64 -1.70
C ASP A 43 -7.07 3.53 -2.75
N LEU A 44 -6.65 3.76 -3.98
CA LEU A 44 -6.82 2.79 -5.08
C LEU A 44 -5.54 2.03 -5.41
N VAL A 45 -4.38 2.58 -5.07
CA VAL A 45 -3.09 2.02 -5.49
C VAL A 45 -2.03 2.15 -4.39
N VAL A 46 -1.26 1.09 -4.17
CA VAL A 46 0.00 1.10 -3.41
C VAL A 46 1.17 0.96 -4.38
N ALA A 47 2.18 1.82 -4.26
CA ALA A 47 3.35 1.83 -5.14
C ALA A 47 4.66 1.82 -4.36
N LEU A 48 5.64 1.05 -4.85
CA LEU A 48 7.02 1.03 -4.38
C LEU A 48 7.91 1.69 -5.43
N SER A 49 8.72 2.66 -5.02
CA SER A 49 9.62 3.41 -5.91
C SER A 49 11.03 3.52 -5.35
N ASP A 50 12.04 3.42 -6.21
CA ASP A 50 13.42 3.78 -5.88
C ASP A 50 13.57 5.31 -5.96
N ARG A 51 13.85 5.95 -4.83
CA ARG A 51 13.98 7.41 -4.72
C ARG A 51 15.19 7.94 -5.46
N ARG A 52 16.26 7.14 -5.59
CA ARG A 52 17.49 7.56 -6.25
C ARG A 52 17.30 7.64 -7.77
N SER A 53 16.66 6.65 -8.35
CA SER A 53 16.40 6.61 -9.80
C SER A 53 15.07 7.27 -10.19
N GLY A 54 14.17 7.51 -9.24
CA GLY A 54 12.80 7.96 -9.47
C GLY A 54 11.93 6.90 -10.15
N LYS A 55 12.41 5.66 -10.28
CA LYS A 55 11.69 4.60 -10.97
C LYS A 55 10.72 3.91 -10.02
N ARG A 56 9.51 3.66 -10.53
CA ARG A 56 8.54 2.76 -9.89
C ARG A 56 9.01 1.33 -10.09
N LEU A 57 9.20 0.60 -9.00
CA LEU A 57 9.63 -0.78 -9.01
C LEU A 57 8.42 -1.72 -9.05
N ALA A 58 7.39 -1.39 -8.28
CA ALA A 58 6.16 -2.16 -8.21
C ALA A 58 4.95 -1.25 -8.00
N GLN A 59 3.79 -1.74 -8.42
CA GLN A 59 2.50 -1.11 -8.19
C GLN A 59 1.44 -2.18 -8.05
N TYR A 60 0.57 -2.02 -7.05
CA TYR A 60 -0.57 -2.88 -6.83
C TYR A 60 -1.84 -2.04 -6.79
N GLY A 61 -2.84 -2.42 -7.59
CA GLY A 61 -4.19 -1.86 -7.50
C GLY A 61 -4.97 -2.56 -6.41
N LEU A 62 -5.43 -1.81 -5.42
CA LEU A 62 -6.33 -2.31 -4.38
C LEU A 62 -7.66 -2.71 -5.03
N GLN A 63 -8.20 -3.83 -4.61
CA GLN A 63 -9.44 -4.41 -5.16
C GLN A 63 -10.54 -4.36 -4.10
N ASP A 64 -11.79 -4.65 -4.47
CA ASP A 64 -12.97 -4.55 -3.60
C ASP A 64 -12.75 -5.18 -2.20
N PHE A 65 -12.15 -6.38 -2.18
CA PHE A 65 -11.85 -7.12 -0.95
C PHE A 65 -10.80 -6.46 -0.03
N ASN A 66 -10.06 -5.45 -0.51
CA ASN A 66 -9.14 -4.64 0.31
C ASN A 66 -9.88 -3.56 1.15
N TYR A 67 -11.10 -3.19 0.77
CA TYR A 67 -11.92 -2.19 1.48
C TYR A 67 -12.84 -2.83 2.52
N GLU A 68 -13.18 -4.11 2.35
CA GLU A 68 -14.05 -4.85 3.27
C GLU A 68 -13.41 -5.06 4.65
N GLN A 69 -14.16 -4.70 5.71
CA GLN A 69 -13.89 -5.17 7.06
C GLN A 69 -14.19 -6.65 7.17
N HIS A 70 -13.15 -7.46 7.41
CA HIS A 70 -13.32 -8.76 8.08
C HIS A 70 -13.74 -8.49 9.54
N GLY A 71 -14.98 -8.06 9.71
CA GLY A 71 -15.63 -7.86 10.99
C GLY A 71 -16.95 -8.62 10.96
N SER A 72 -16.91 -9.89 11.35
CA SER A 72 -18.06 -10.48 12.03
C SER A 72 -17.85 -10.25 13.52
N PRO A 73 -18.38 -9.18 14.14
CA PRO A 73 -18.74 -9.31 15.54
C PRO A 73 -19.96 -10.24 15.56
N GLU A 74 -19.75 -11.50 15.92
CA GLU A 74 -20.83 -12.35 16.41
C GLU A 74 -21.49 -11.60 17.58
N LEU A 75 -22.60 -10.93 17.29
CA LEU A 75 -23.57 -10.44 18.26
C LEU A 75 -24.83 -11.29 18.07
N GLU A 76 -24.78 -12.51 18.58
CA GLU A 76 -25.97 -13.18 19.10
C GLU A 76 -25.77 -13.17 20.62
N GLY A 77 -26.60 -12.51 21.42
CA GLY A 77 -28.04 -12.61 21.45
C GLY A 77 -28.40 -13.29 22.76
#